data_AF-A0A822XFR9-F1
#
_entry.id   AF-A0A822XFR9-F1
#
_cell.length_a   1.000
_cell.length_b   1.000
_cell.length_c   1.000
_cell.angle_alpha   90.00
_cell.angle_beta   90.00
_cell.angle_gamma   90.00
#
_symmetry.space_group_name_H-M   'P 1'
#
loop_
_entity.id
_entity.type
_entity.pdbx_description
1 polymer ?
#
loop_
_entity_poly.entity_id
_entity_poly.type
_entity_poly.pdbx_seq_one_letter_code
_entity_poly.pdbx_strand_id
1 'polypeptide(L)' 'MPIDENLLDDIIRRLLDAKTARASKQVQLTEAEIRQLCTSSKEIFVNQPNLLELEAPIKICGNVT' A
#
# COMPACT_ATOMS: atom_id res chain seq x y z
N MET A 1 -2.05 -0.82 -16.05
CA MET A 1 -1.55 0.56 -16.24
C MET A 1 -0.88 0.95 -14.94
N PRO A 2 0.39 1.37 -14.96
CA PRO A 2 1.08 1.71 -13.72
C PRO A 2 0.35 2.86 -13.02
N ILE A 3 0.28 2.80 -11.69
CA ILE A 3 -0.23 3.92 -10.91
C ILE A 3 0.69 5.13 -11.11
N ASP A 4 0.10 6.32 -11.23
CA ASP A 4 0.87 7.57 -11.28
C ASP A 4 1.64 7.75 -9.96
N GLU A 5 2.94 8.06 -10.06
CA GLU A 5 3.83 8.15 -8.89
C GLU A 5 3.39 9.27 -7.93
N ASN A 6 2.99 10.44 -8.45
CA ASN A 6 2.55 11.56 -7.61
C ASN A 6 1.25 11.22 -6.88
N LEU A 7 0.33 10.53 -7.55
CA LEU A 7 -0.90 10.03 -6.93
C LEU A 7 -0.59 9.00 -5.83
N LEU A 8 0.33 8.06 -6.08
CA LEU A 8 0.73 7.06 -5.10
C LEU A 8 1.35 7.72 -3.86
N ASP A 9 2.26 8.68 -4.05
CA ASP A 9 2.89 9.43 -2.96
C ASP A 9 1.87 10.24 -2.15
N ASP A 10 0.89 10.87 -2.80
CA ASP A 10 -0.20 11.56 -2.11
C ASP A 10 -1.06 10.62 -1.26
N ILE A 11 -1.42 9.44 -1.79
CA ILE A 11 -2.16 8.41 -1.06
C ILE A 11 -1.37 7.95 0.17
N ILE A 12 -0.08 7.64 0.02
CA ILE A 12 0.79 7.22 1.11
C ILE A 12 0.84 8.31 2.18
N ARG A 13 1.03 9.57 1.78
CA ARG A 13 1.06 10.71 2.70
C ARG A 13 -0.25 10.83 3.49
N ARG A 14 -1.41 10.77 2.81
CA ARG A 14 -2.73 10.83 3.47
C ARG A 14 -2.93 9.72 4.50
N LEU A 15 -2.48 8.49 4.18
CA LEU A 15 -2.54 7.34 5.09
C LEU A 15 -1.63 7.51 6.31
N LEU A 16 -0.41 8.05 6.12
CA LEU A 16 0.53 8.29 7.20
C LEU A 16 0.10 9.44 8.12
N ASP A 17 -0.48 10.51 7.57
CA ASP A 17 -0.97 11.66 8.35
C ASP A 17 -2.12 11.27 9.29
N ALA A 18 -2.90 10.24 8.95
CA ALA A 18 -3.94 9.72 9.84
C ALA A 18 -3.38 9.04 11.10
N LYS A 19 -2.14 8.55 11.06
CA LYS A 19 -1.45 7.94 12.21
C LYS A 19 -1.02 8.97 13.25
N THR A 20 -0.72 10.20 12.84
CA THR A 20 -0.26 11.27 13.74
C THR A 20 -1.42 12.06 14.35
N ALA A 21 -2.64 11.87 13.86
CA ALA A 21 -3.84 12.48 14.43
C ALA A 21 -4.13 11.93 15.84
N ARG A 22 -4.48 12.83 16.78
CA ARG A 22 -4.84 12.49 18.17
C ARG A 22 -6.03 11.52 18.31
N ALA A 23 -6.84 11.36 17.26
CA ALA A 23 -7.95 10.42 17.18
C ALA A 23 -7.84 9.65 15.86
N SER A 24 -8.29 8.39 15.85
CA SER A 24 -8.34 7.55 14.65
C SER A 24 -9.16 8.26 13.57
N LYS A 25 -8.48 8.88 12.61
CA LYS A 25 -9.10 9.62 11.52
C LYS A 25 -9.26 8.67 10.33
N GLN A 26 -10.50 8.50 9.87
CA GLN A 26 -10.74 7.77 8.64
C GLN A 26 -10.12 8.55 7.46
N VAL A 27 -9.28 7.88 6.69
CA VAL A 27 -8.72 8.45 5.46
C VAL A 27 -9.74 8.32 4.35
N GLN A 28 -10.03 9.43 3.68
CA GLN A 28 -10.90 9.41 2.52
C GLN A 28 -10.07 9.11 1.28
N LEU A 29 -10.27 7.91 0.74
CA LEU A 29 -9.81 7.49 -0.58
C LEU A 29 -11.04 7.29 -1.47
N THR A 30 -10.94 7.71 -2.72
CA THR A 30 -11.98 7.47 -3.72
C THR A 30 -11.96 6.01 -4.16
N GLU A 31 -13.09 5.53 -4.67
CA GLU A 31 -13.18 4.18 -5.22
C GLU A 31 -12.16 3.95 -6.35
N ALA A 32 -11.92 4.96 -7.19
CA ALA A 32 -10.96 4.88 -8.28
C ALA A 32 -9.53 4.68 -7.77
N GLU A 33 -9.13 5.44 -6.74
CA GLU A 33 -7.81 5.30 -6.09
C GLU A 33 -7.64 3.89 -5.51
N ILE A 34 -8.66 3.38 -4.80
CA ILE A 34 -8.63 2.04 -4.22
C ILE A 34 -8.50 0.97 -5.31
N ARG A 35 -9.30 1.06 -6.39
CA ARG A 35 -9.23 0.12 -7.52
C ARG A 35 -7.87 0.15 -8.20
N GLN A 36 -7.25 1.32 -8.33
CA GLN A 36 -5.93 1.46 -8.94
C GLN A 36 -4.86 0.80 -8.07
N LEU A 37 -4.86 1.03 -6.76
CA LEU A 37 -3.97 0.34 -5.82
C LEU A 37 -4.11 -1.19 -5.93
N CYS A 38 -5.34 -1.70 -5.93
CA CYS A 38 -5.59 -3.13 -6.06
C CYS A 38 -5.09 -3.70 -7.40
N THR A 39 -5.36 -3.01 -8.50
CA THR A 39 -5.00 -3.47 -9.84
C THR A 39 -3.48 -3.47 -10.03
N SER A 40 -2.81 -2.38 -9.67
CA SER A 40 -1.35 -2.29 -9.75
C SER A 40 -0.66 -3.28 -8.80
N SER A 41 -1.15 -3.45 -7.57
CA SER A 41 -0.59 -4.45 -6.63
C SER A 41 -0.77 -5.87 -7.15
N LYS A 42 -1.93 -6.19 -7.76
CA LYS A 42 -2.18 -7.51 -8.36
C LYS A 42 -1.19 -7.79 -9.49
N GLU A 43 -0.92 -6.83 -10.37
CA GLU A 43 0.08 -6.99 -11.42
C GLU A 43 1.47 -7.30 -10.84
N ILE A 44 1.87 -6.61 -9.76
CA ILE A 44 3.14 -6.87 -9.06
C ILE A 44 3.18 -8.30 -8.49
N PHE A 45 2.15 -8.70 -7.75
CA PHE A 45 2.10 -10.04 -7.12
C PHE A 45 2.09 -11.17 -8.16
N VAL A 46 1.40 -10.99 -9.29
CA VAL A 46 1.38 -11.99 -10.37
C VAL A 46 2.74 -12.14 -11.05
N ASN A 47 3.52 -11.06 -11.13
CA ASN A 47 4.86 -11.07 -11.71
C ASN A 47 5.92 -11.62 -10.74
N GLN A 48 5.62 -11.72 -9.45
CA GLN A 48 6.50 -12.33 -8.45
C GLN A 48 6.24 -13.84 -8.32
N PRO A 49 7.25 -14.64 -7.95
CA PRO A 49 7.04 -16.06 -7.68
C PRO A 49 6.20 -16.27 -6.42
N ASN A 50 5.36 -17.31 -6.42
CA ASN A 50 4.55 -17.70 -5.25
C ASN A 50 5.40 -18.04 -4.02
N LEU A 51 6.63 -18.50 -4.23
CA LEU A 51 7.64 -18.71 -3.19
C LEU A 51 8.70 -17.62 -3.34
N LEU A 52 8.65 -16.61 -2.46
CA LEU A 52 9.60 -15.50 -2.47
C LEU A 52 10.95 -15.92 -1.90
N GLU A 53 12.01 -15.61 -2.63
CA GLU A 53 13.39 -15.67 -2.13
C GLU A 53 13.76 -14.28 -1.60
N LEU A 54 14.01 -14.18 -0.29
CA LEU A 54 14.26 -12.90 0.40
C LEU A 54 15.64 -12.92 1.07
N GLU A 55 16.35 -11.80 0.99
CA GLU A 55 17.66 -11.62 1.62
C GLU A 55 17.56 -10.79 2.91
N ALA A 56 18.45 -11.07 3.87
CA ALA A 56 18.55 -10.31 5.10
C ALA A 56 19.33 -8.99 4.89
N PRO A 57 19.05 -7.91 5.66
CA PRO A 57 18.14 -7.85 6.80
C PRO A 57 16.68 -7.51 6.42
N ILE A 58 15.72 -8.21 7.02
CA ILE A 58 14.28 -7.95 6.84
C ILE A 58 13.54 -8.05 8.18
N LYS A 59 12.48 -7.26 8.35
CA LYS A 59 11.55 -7.36 9.50
C LYS A 59 10.34 -8.21 9.10
N ILE A 60 10.08 -9.28 9.85
CA ILE A 60 8.91 -10.13 9.65
C ILE A 60 7.83 -9.72 10.65
N CYS A 61 6.69 -9.27 10.15
CA CYS A 61 5.52 -8.91 10.95
C CYS A 61 4.43 -9.98 10.76
N GLY A 62 3.80 -10.40 11.86
CA GLY A 62 2.65 -11.30 11.84
C GLY A 62 1.34 -10.57 11.56
N ASN A 63 0.24 -11.12 12.09
CA ASN A 63 -1.11 -10.58 11.87
C ASN A 63 -1.25 -9.11 12.31
N VAL A 64 -1.85 -8.30 11.44
CA VAL A 64 -2.21 -6.90 11.71
C VAL A 64 -3.68 -6.89 12.16
N THR A 65 -3.91 -6.97 13.46
CA THR A 65 -5.23 -6.83 14.12
C THR A 65 -5.19 -5.71 15.13
#